data_AF-A0A455W375-F1
#
_entry.id   AF-A0A455W375-F1
#
_cell.length_a   1.000
_cell.length_b   1.000
_cell.length_c   1.000
_cell.angle_alpha   90.00
_cell.angle_beta   90.00
_cell.angle_gamma   90.00
#
_symmetry.space_group_name_H-M   'P 1'
#
loop_
_entity.id
_entity.type
_entity.pdbx_description
1 polymer ?
#
loop_
_entity_poly.entity_id
_entity_poly.type
_entity_poly.pdbx_seq_one_letter_code
_entity_poly.pdbx_strand_id
1 'polypeptide(L)'
;MTGNRASLAACFIRTFFLAWIWLAVIRGLLIIQSGVLPSLPGTLGGDIAGAFLLAVLLHLSAGVVRALLIAALGVALYVAGMHLTAHGTLFQLASAGKGMDSTFITGSLLNIYLITLPGYLTLAWLLHWLHRKWVPATEPAPVLLITSAVLVTGLYTLSFPSLTTPANNVVASTVAQVPGALLNPVGTAIGDETTELSEQLDRRTNFFHQQTSNFQNPEPPNVLLIMIEGLSGGYLPKVSQYHNLQPIVSLNTLEATFDAFGFRVYNNVLSMERQTDRGTFALVCGRYPDLRRASEKMLAVAEDKANPDCLPEKLKAQGYTTAYWQAAPIEYMKKDQFMPRAGYESVTGAEAFAHEQEQEGWGPPDPTFFPDIAERLGELDSQPGPWFVTTLNVGTHHPFNIGTEAEQELEAEQAKQSPDEETTGLPAAQVARKKAMVVMANSVNPKQKCPLLSHSEMSPLLAQVVC
;
A
#
# COMPACT_ATOMS: atom_id res chain seq x y z
N MET A 1 -55.36 -18.08 -9.48
CA MET A 1 -54.66 -17.95 -8.17
C MET A 1 -53.85 -16.66 -8.19
N THR A 2 -54.48 -15.55 -7.82
CA THR A 2 -53.85 -14.24 -7.71
C THR A 2 -53.13 -14.17 -6.36
N GLY A 3 -51.85 -14.57 -6.36
CA GLY A 3 -50.98 -14.43 -5.19
C GLY A 3 -50.94 -12.96 -4.75
N ASN A 4 -51.17 -12.72 -3.46
CA ASN A 4 -51.21 -11.42 -2.83
C ASN A 4 -49.85 -10.71 -3.02
N ARG A 5 -49.71 -9.88 -4.06
CA ARG A 5 -48.45 -9.17 -4.36
C ARG A 5 -48.24 -8.08 -3.31
N ALA A 6 -47.16 -8.20 -2.54
CA ALA A 6 -46.78 -7.20 -1.55
C ALA A 6 -46.37 -5.89 -2.25
N SER A 7 -46.63 -4.76 -1.59
CA SER A 7 -46.20 -3.44 -2.08
C SER A 7 -44.68 -3.40 -2.26
N LEU A 8 -44.21 -2.84 -3.38
CA LEU A 8 -42.79 -2.64 -3.66
C LEU A 8 -42.09 -1.93 -2.51
N ALA A 9 -42.71 -0.91 -1.92
CA ALA A 9 -42.14 -0.17 -0.79
C ALA A 9 -41.92 -1.09 0.43
N ALA A 10 -42.88 -1.96 0.75
CA ALA A 10 -42.77 -2.88 1.88
C ALA A 10 -41.66 -3.93 1.66
N CYS A 11 -41.53 -4.48 0.45
CA CYS A 11 -40.45 -5.42 0.14
C CYS A 11 -39.08 -4.75 0.06
N PHE A 12 -39.02 -3.51 -0.43
CA PHE A 12 -37.80 -2.72 -0.44
C PHE A 12 -37.31 -2.44 0.98
N ILE A 13 -38.20 -1.98 1.87
CA ILE A 13 -37.89 -1.75 3.29
C ILE A 13 -37.36 -3.03 3.95
N ARG A 14 -38.02 -4.18 3.74
CA ARG A 14 -37.54 -5.47 4.26
C ARG A 14 -36.15 -5.83 3.73
N THR A 15 -35.92 -5.62 2.44
CA THR A 15 -34.62 -5.90 1.81
C THR A 15 -33.54 -4.96 2.34
N PHE A 16 -33.86 -3.69 2.52
CA PHE A 16 -32.94 -2.69 3.09
C PHE A 16 -32.50 -3.09 4.49
N PHE A 17 -33.43 -3.42 5.40
CA PHE A 17 -33.07 -3.82 6.77
C PHE A 17 -32.29 -5.14 6.80
N LEU A 18 -32.65 -6.11 5.95
CA LEU A 18 -31.88 -7.34 5.81
C LEU A 18 -30.45 -7.05 5.33
N ALA A 19 -30.29 -6.23 4.30
CA ALA A 19 -29.00 -5.81 3.77
C ALA A 19 -28.18 -5.04 4.80
N TRP A 20 -28.82 -4.15 5.57
CA TRP A 20 -28.15 -3.32 6.57
C TRP A 20 -27.62 -4.15 7.74
N ILE A 21 -28.44 -5.06 8.30
CA ILE A 21 -28.01 -5.98 9.35
C ILE A 21 -26.89 -6.88 8.85
N TRP A 22 -27.03 -7.43 7.65
CA TRP A 22 -25.99 -8.27 7.04
C TRP A 22 -24.69 -7.50 6.84
N LEU A 23 -24.73 -6.27 6.31
CA LEU A 23 -23.55 -5.42 6.14
C LEU A 23 -22.90 -5.05 7.48
N ALA A 24 -23.67 -4.86 8.55
CA ALA A 24 -23.12 -4.63 9.88
C ALA A 24 -22.34 -5.85 10.40
N VAL A 25 -22.85 -7.07 10.16
CA VAL A 25 -22.12 -8.32 10.48
C VAL A 25 -20.85 -8.41 9.64
N ILE A 26 -20.92 -8.16 8.33
CA ILE A 26 -19.75 -8.17 7.45
C ILE A 26 -18.70 -7.16 7.92
N ARG A 27 -19.11 -5.94 8.30
CA ARG A 27 -18.19 -4.93 8.82
C ARG A 27 -17.52 -5.40 10.11
N GLY A 28 -18.26 -6.02 11.02
CA GLY A 28 -17.69 -6.63 12.22
C GLY A 28 -16.62 -7.68 11.88
N LEU A 29 -16.88 -8.55 10.92
CA LEU A 29 -15.91 -9.55 10.45
C LEU A 29 -14.68 -8.91 9.80
N LEU A 30 -14.86 -7.87 8.98
CA LEU A 30 -13.74 -7.14 8.37
C LEU A 30 -12.87 -6.44 9.44
N ILE A 31 -13.49 -5.88 10.48
CA ILE A 31 -12.77 -5.28 11.62
C ILE A 31 -12.00 -6.36 12.38
N ILE A 32 -12.62 -7.51 12.68
CA ILE A 32 -11.96 -8.62 13.37
C ILE A 32 -10.78 -9.16 12.54
N GLN A 33 -10.96 -9.31 11.22
CA GLN A 33 -9.92 -9.79 10.32
C GLN A 33 -8.74 -8.80 10.20
N SER A 34 -9.03 -7.51 10.08
CA SER A 34 -8.02 -6.50 9.74
C SER A 34 -7.44 -5.76 10.94
N GLY A 35 -8.19 -5.63 12.04
CA GLY A 35 -7.87 -4.75 13.17
C GLY A 35 -8.08 -3.26 12.89
N VAL A 36 -8.62 -2.91 11.71
CA VAL A 36 -8.80 -1.52 11.30
C VAL A 36 -10.16 -1.03 11.80
N LEU A 37 -10.15 -0.13 12.77
CA LEU A 37 -11.35 0.51 13.31
C LEU A 37 -11.68 1.79 12.53
N PRO A 38 -12.81 1.84 11.80
CA PRO A 38 -13.21 3.04 11.08
C PRO A 38 -13.87 4.09 11.98
N SER A 39 -13.94 5.34 11.51
CA SER A 39 -14.68 6.39 12.22
C SER A 39 -16.19 6.11 12.21
N LEU A 40 -16.85 6.33 13.34
CA LEU A 40 -18.27 5.99 13.51
C LEU A 40 -19.21 6.78 12.56
N PRO A 41 -19.07 8.11 12.38
CA PRO A 41 -20.00 8.87 11.53
C PRO A 41 -19.94 8.47 10.05
N GLY A 42 -18.73 8.32 9.51
CA GLY A 42 -18.54 7.89 8.12
C GLY A 42 -19.03 6.47 7.88
N THR A 43 -18.78 5.58 8.85
CA THR A 43 -19.25 4.20 8.82
C THR A 43 -20.77 4.08 8.69
N LEU A 44 -21.51 4.81 9.53
CA LEU A 44 -22.98 4.76 9.51
C LEU A 44 -23.53 5.22 8.15
N GLY A 45 -23.06 6.37 7.66
CA GLY A 45 -23.50 6.92 6.37
C GLY A 45 -23.17 5.99 5.21
N GLY A 46 -21.97 5.39 5.22
CA GLY A 46 -21.56 4.43 4.21
C GLY A 46 -22.37 3.14 4.23
N ASP A 47 -22.69 2.60 5.40
CA ASP A 47 -23.48 1.38 5.51
C ASP A 47 -24.94 1.56 5.11
N ILE A 48 -25.52 2.73 5.40
CA ILE A 48 -26.87 3.08 4.92
C ILE A 48 -26.88 3.15 3.40
N ALA A 49 -25.92 3.84 2.78
CA ALA A 49 -25.80 3.91 1.33
C ALA A 49 -25.56 2.52 0.72
N GLY A 50 -24.68 1.72 1.32
CA GLY A 50 -24.38 0.35 0.90
C GLY A 50 -25.60 -0.56 0.97
N ALA A 51 -26.37 -0.51 2.06
CA ALA A 51 -27.59 -1.29 2.23
C ALA A 51 -28.66 -0.90 1.22
N PHE A 52 -28.81 0.40 0.93
CA PHE A 52 -29.73 0.89 -0.09
C PHE A 52 -29.34 0.37 -1.48
N LEU A 53 -28.08 0.52 -1.87
CA LEU A 53 -27.59 0.06 -3.18
C LEU A 53 -27.68 -1.45 -3.31
N LEU A 54 -27.32 -2.21 -2.26
CA LEU A 54 -27.48 -3.66 -2.25
C LEU A 54 -28.96 -4.06 -2.38
N ALA A 55 -29.87 -3.35 -1.72
CA ALA A 55 -31.30 -3.59 -1.85
C ALA A 55 -31.82 -3.35 -3.27
N VAL A 56 -31.35 -2.30 -3.95
CA VAL A 56 -31.63 -2.06 -5.36
C VAL A 56 -31.10 -3.22 -6.23
N LEU A 57 -29.83 -3.60 -6.07
CA LEU A 57 -29.20 -4.66 -6.86
C LEU A 57 -29.92 -6.02 -6.69
N LEU A 58 -30.39 -6.34 -5.48
CA LEU A 58 -31.14 -7.57 -5.20
C LEU A 58 -32.55 -7.58 -5.82
N HIS A 59 -33.17 -6.42 -6.03
CA HIS A 59 -34.47 -6.29 -6.72
C HIS A 59 -34.32 -6.31 -8.24
N LEU A 60 -33.22 -5.77 -8.77
CA LEU A 60 -32.96 -5.72 -10.22
C LEU A 60 -32.38 -7.03 -10.77
N SER A 61 -31.88 -7.92 -9.90
CA SER A 61 -31.26 -9.18 -10.32
C SER A 61 -32.16 -10.40 -10.12
N ALA A 62 -32.17 -11.29 -11.11
CA ALA A 62 -32.83 -12.60 -11.05
C ALA A 62 -32.02 -13.66 -11.79
N GLY A 63 -32.31 -14.95 -11.54
CA GLY A 63 -31.67 -16.08 -12.21
C GLY A 63 -30.14 -16.02 -12.20
N VAL A 64 -29.52 -16.19 -13.36
CA VAL A 64 -28.06 -16.19 -13.54
C VAL A 64 -27.43 -14.85 -13.14
N VAL A 65 -28.05 -13.72 -13.49
CA VAL A 65 -27.54 -12.38 -13.13
C VAL A 65 -27.43 -12.23 -11.61
N ARG A 66 -28.40 -12.77 -10.87
CA ARG A 66 -28.36 -12.76 -9.41
C ARG A 66 -27.29 -13.68 -8.85
N ALA A 67 -27.07 -14.85 -9.45
CA ALA A 67 -25.98 -15.74 -9.04
C ALA A 67 -24.62 -15.05 -9.23
N LEU A 68 -24.40 -14.38 -10.37
CA LEU A 68 -23.18 -13.62 -10.64
C LEU A 68 -22.99 -12.45 -9.67
N LEU A 69 -24.05 -11.68 -9.39
CA LEU A 69 -24.02 -10.60 -8.40
C LEU A 69 -23.58 -11.11 -7.02
N ILE A 70 -24.12 -12.24 -6.56
CA ILE A 70 -23.82 -12.80 -5.24
C ILE A 70 -22.38 -13.34 -5.18
N ALA A 71 -21.92 -14.00 -6.25
CA ALA A 71 -20.52 -14.42 -6.36
C ALA A 71 -19.57 -13.22 -6.35
N ALA A 72 -19.87 -12.19 -7.17
CA ALA A 72 -19.08 -10.96 -7.23
C ALA A 72 -19.07 -10.23 -5.88
N LEU A 73 -20.19 -10.20 -5.15
CA LEU A 73 -20.27 -9.66 -3.80
C LEU A 73 -19.34 -10.41 -2.84
N GLY A 74 -19.36 -11.74 -2.84
CA GLY A 74 -18.47 -12.55 -2.01
C GLY A 74 -16.98 -12.33 -2.33
N VAL A 75 -16.63 -12.25 -3.62
CA VAL A 75 -15.27 -11.93 -4.06
C VAL A 75 -14.86 -10.50 -3.64
N ALA A 76 -15.74 -9.51 -3.83
CA ALA A 76 -15.46 -8.13 -3.41
C ALA A 76 -15.25 -8.01 -1.90
N LEU A 77 -16.01 -8.75 -1.08
CA LEU A 77 -15.81 -8.80 0.36
C LEU A 77 -14.48 -9.46 0.75
N TYR A 78 -14.12 -10.57 0.09
CA TYR A 78 -12.83 -11.21 0.27
C TYR A 78 -11.69 -10.24 -0.04
N VAL A 79 -11.71 -9.59 -1.22
CA VAL A 79 -10.69 -8.62 -1.64
C VAL A 79 -10.65 -7.41 -0.70
N ALA A 80 -11.80 -6.95 -0.21
CA ALA A 80 -11.86 -5.88 0.80
C ALA A 80 -11.18 -6.28 2.11
N GLY A 81 -11.42 -7.50 2.61
CA GLY A 81 -10.74 -8.04 3.78
C GLY A 81 -9.23 -8.08 3.60
N MET A 82 -8.78 -8.59 2.45
CA MET A 82 -7.35 -8.61 2.07
C MET A 82 -6.73 -7.21 2.09
N HIS A 83 -7.37 -6.24 1.43
CA HIS A 83 -6.84 -4.87 1.33
C HIS A 83 -6.86 -4.15 2.68
N LEU A 84 -7.87 -4.36 3.52
CA LEU A 84 -7.91 -3.76 4.85
C LEU A 84 -6.79 -4.32 5.71
N THR A 85 -6.55 -5.63 5.65
CA THR A 85 -5.47 -6.29 6.37
C THR A 85 -4.09 -5.82 5.90
N ALA A 86 -3.86 -5.76 4.58
CA ALA A 86 -2.57 -5.39 4.00
C ALA A 86 -2.32 -3.88 4.06
N HIS A 87 -3.29 -3.07 3.61
CA HIS A 87 -3.10 -1.64 3.33
C HIS A 87 -3.91 -0.72 4.26
N GLY A 88 -4.75 -1.26 5.14
CA GLY A 88 -5.63 -0.45 5.98
C GLY A 88 -6.71 0.30 5.21
N THR A 89 -7.03 -0.12 3.98
CA THR A 89 -8.04 0.52 3.10
C THR A 89 -8.80 -0.50 2.27
N LEU A 90 -9.90 -0.10 1.65
CA LEU A 90 -10.59 -0.90 0.63
C LEU A 90 -9.84 -0.83 -0.71
N PHE A 91 -10.16 -1.76 -1.60
CA PHE A 91 -9.56 -1.83 -2.93
C PHE A 91 -10.03 -0.68 -3.84
N GLN A 92 -9.16 -0.34 -4.80
CA GLN A 92 -9.47 0.58 -5.89
C GLN A 92 -9.65 -0.20 -7.19
N LEU A 93 -10.81 -0.09 -7.83
CA LEU A 93 -11.16 -0.88 -9.01
C LEU A 93 -10.24 -0.60 -10.20
N ALA A 94 -9.79 0.65 -10.36
CA ALA A 94 -8.83 1.06 -11.38
C ALA A 94 -7.44 0.39 -11.21
N SER A 95 -7.15 -0.16 -10.04
CA SER A 95 -5.88 -0.83 -9.73
C SER A 95 -5.98 -2.36 -9.80
N ALA A 96 -7.13 -2.92 -10.21
CA ALA A 96 -7.36 -4.36 -10.21
C ALA A 96 -6.32 -5.13 -11.05
N GLY A 97 -5.84 -4.55 -12.16
CA GLY A 97 -4.81 -5.15 -13.00
C GLY A 97 -3.48 -5.39 -12.28
N LYS A 98 -3.07 -4.50 -11.36
CA LYS A 98 -1.84 -4.69 -10.57
C LYS A 98 -1.94 -5.90 -9.63
N GLY A 99 -3.14 -6.19 -9.11
CA GLY A 99 -3.38 -7.37 -8.27
C GLY A 99 -3.35 -8.70 -9.05
N MET A 100 -3.33 -8.65 -10.39
CA MET A 100 -3.21 -9.81 -11.27
C MET A 100 -1.77 -10.08 -11.73
N ASP A 101 -0.83 -9.20 -11.37
CA ASP A 101 0.60 -9.38 -11.67
C ASP A 101 1.13 -10.65 -11.02
N SER A 102 1.90 -11.45 -11.76
CA SER A 102 2.37 -12.75 -11.28
C SER A 102 3.30 -12.61 -10.08
N THR A 103 4.15 -11.59 -10.04
CA THR A 103 5.08 -11.36 -8.92
C THR A 103 4.33 -10.88 -7.68
N PHE A 104 3.34 -10.00 -7.85
CA PHE A 104 2.42 -9.64 -6.76
C PHE A 104 1.67 -10.86 -6.24
N ILE A 105 1.19 -11.70 -7.15
CA ILE A 105 0.52 -12.94 -6.80
C ILE A 105 1.48 -13.88 -6.08
N THR A 106 2.66 -14.20 -6.57
CA THR A 106 3.53 -15.17 -5.89
C THR A 106 4.04 -14.64 -4.55
N GLY A 107 4.40 -13.36 -4.49
CA GLY A 107 4.87 -12.71 -3.27
C GLY A 107 3.78 -12.54 -2.20
N SER A 108 2.52 -12.33 -2.61
CA SER A 108 1.40 -12.11 -1.71
C SER A 108 0.35 -13.23 -1.63
N LEU A 109 0.29 -14.23 -2.53
CA LEU A 109 -0.74 -15.29 -2.64
C LEU A 109 -0.34 -16.67 -2.10
N LEU A 110 0.84 -16.84 -1.52
CA LEU A 110 1.03 -17.85 -0.45
C LEU A 110 0.27 -17.44 0.84
N ASN A 111 -0.84 -16.71 0.69
CA ASN A 111 -1.55 -16.03 1.75
C ASN A 111 -2.47 -16.99 2.48
N ILE A 112 -2.30 -17.05 3.80
CA ILE A 112 -3.20 -17.69 4.77
C ILE A 112 -4.67 -17.28 4.51
N TYR A 113 -4.91 -16.08 3.96
CA TYR A 113 -6.25 -15.56 3.75
C TYR A 113 -7.02 -16.15 2.56
N LEU A 114 -6.42 -16.89 1.62
CA LEU A 114 -7.20 -17.59 0.57
C LEU A 114 -8.28 -18.50 1.18
N ILE A 115 -8.02 -19.02 2.39
CA ILE A 115 -8.98 -19.81 3.18
C ILE A 115 -10.25 -19.02 3.56
N THR A 116 -10.21 -17.68 3.55
CA THR A 116 -11.35 -16.83 3.91
C THR A 116 -12.34 -16.64 2.76
N LEU A 117 -11.92 -16.85 1.50
CA LEU A 117 -12.77 -16.68 0.32
C LEU A 117 -14.04 -17.57 0.36
N PRO A 118 -13.96 -18.88 0.64
CA PRO A 118 -15.15 -19.71 0.82
C PRO A 118 -16.11 -19.18 1.91
N GLY A 119 -15.56 -18.59 2.98
CA GLY A 119 -16.34 -17.96 4.05
C GLY A 119 -17.16 -16.77 3.54
N TYR A 120 -16.53 -15.84 2.82
CA TYR A 120 -17.23 -14.68 2.24
C TYR A 120 -18.24 -15.06 1.16
N LEU A 121 -17.94 -16.05 0.32
CA LEU A 121 -18.89 -16.60 -0.64
C LEU A 121 -20.11 -17.21 0.05
N THR A 122 -19.89 -17.95 1.15
CA THR A 122 -20.98 -18.53 1.95
C THR A 122 -21.84 -17.45 2.60
N LEU A 123 -21.23 -16.38 3.13
CA LEU A 123 -21.97 -15.24 3.70
C LEU A 123 -22.81 -14.51 2.66
N ALA A 124 -22.28 -14.29 1.46
CA ALA A 124 -23.03 -13.70 0.35
C ALA A 124 -24.19 -14.62 -0.11
N TRP A 125 -23.95 -15.93 -0.15
CA TRP A 125 -25.01 -16.90 -0.44
C TRP A 125 -26.08 -16.97 0.66
N LEU A 126 -25.69 -16.83 1.93
CA LEU A 126 -26.62 -16.74 3.06
C LEU A 126 -27.55 -15.54 2.90
N LEU A 127 -27.04 -14.37 2.50
CA LEU A 127 -27.86 -13.20 2.18
C LEU A 127 -28.85 -13.52 1.04
N HIS A 128 -28.37 -14.18 -0.03
CA HIS A 128 -29.23 -14.61 -1.12
C HIS A 128 -30.38 -15.50 -0.64
N TRP A 129 -30.06 -16.52 0.16
CA TRP A 129 -31.02 -17.46 0.73
C TRP A 129 -32.04 -16.77 1.65
N LEU A 130 -31.58 -15.93 2.59
CA LEU A 130 -32.43 -15.17 3.50
C LEU A 130 -33.38 -14.23 2.74
N HIS A 131 -32.87 -13.54 1.72
CA HIS A 131 -33.69 -12.65 0.90
C HIS A 131 -34.79 -13.42 0.18
N ARG A 132 -34.46 -14.57 -0.44
CA ARG A 132 -35.44 -15.42 -1.13
C ARG A 132 -36.48 -16.01 -0.18
N LYS A 133 -36.10 -16.28 1.06
CA LYS A 133 -36.99 -16.84 2.09
C LYS A 133 -37.94 -15.79 2.69
N TRP A 134 -37.48 -14.56 2.89
CA TRP A 134 -38.20 -13.56 3.69
C TRP A 134 -38.81 -12.42 2.87
N VAL A 135 -38.34 -12.20 1.65
CA VAL A 135 -38.83 -11.13 0.77
C VAL A 135 -39.66 -11.74 -0.36
N PRO A 136 -40.98 -11.50 -0.39
CA PRO A 136 -41.84 -11.92 -1.49
C PRO A 136 -41.43 -11.28 -2.81
N ALA A 137 -41.74 -11.95 -3.93
CA ALA A 137 -41.58 -11.36 -5.25
C ALA A 137 -42.48 -10.12 -5.42
N THR A 138 -41.94 -9.08 -6.05
CA THR A 138 -42.63 -7.82 -6.33
C THR A 138 -42.64 -7.51 -7.82
N GLU A 139 -43.51 -6.59 -8.22
CA GLU A 139 -43.50 -6.06 -9.59
C GLU A 139 -42.25 -5.20 -9.83
N PRO A 140 -41.63 -5.30 -11.02
CA PRO A 140 -40.42 -4.58 -11.33
C PRO A 140 -40.70 -3.09 -11.52
N ALA A 141 -40.00 -2.23 -10.79
CA ALA A 141 -39.95 -0.78 -11.02
C ALA A 141 -38.51 -0.34 -11.33
N PRO A 142 -37.93 -0.82 -12.45
CA PRO A 142 -36.50 -0.69 -12.70
C PRO A 142 -36.06 0.76 -12.84
N VAL A 143 -36.87 1.62 -13.48
CA VAL A 143 -36.54 3.04 -13.67
C VAL A 143 -36.35 3.73 -12.32
N LEU A 144 -37.33 3.61 -11.41
CA LEU A 144 -37.27 4.24 -10.08
C LEU A 144 -36.06 3.74 -9.26
N LEU A 145 -35.81 2.43 -9.29
CA LEU A 145 -34.71 1.81 -8.57
C LEU A 145 -33.35 2.25 -9.12
N ILE A 146 -33.20 2.32 -10.45
CA ILE A 146 -31.96 2.78 -11.09
C ILE A 146 -31.75 4.27 -10.82
N THR A 147 -32.77 5.12 -10.98
CA THR A 147 -32.64 6.56 -10.72
C THR A 147 -32.27 6.85 -9.27
N SER A 148 -32.85 6.11 -8.32
CA SER A 148 -32.51 6.27 -6.90
C SER A 148 -31.10 5.76 -6.58
N ALA A 149 -30.67 4.65 -7.19
CA ALA A 149 -29.29 4.17 -7.05
C ALA A 149 -28.27 5.17 -7.58
N VAL A 150 -28.52 5.80 -8.73
CA VAL A 150 -27.65 6.85 -9.29
C VAL A 150 -27.56 8.03 -8.34
N LEU A 151 -28.70 8.51 -7.82
CA LEU A 151 -28.73 9.63 -6.88
C LEU A 151 -27.99 9.32 -5.57
N VAL A 152 -28.22 8.15 -4.98
CA VAL A 152 -27.51 7.72 -3.76
C VAL A 152 -26.01 7.55 -4.02
N THR A 153 -25.62 7.01 -5.17
CA THR A 153 -24.21 6.86 -5.55
C THR A 153 -23.52 8.22 -5.74
N GLY A 154 -24.21 9.18 -6.37
CA GLY A 154 -23.71 10.55 -6.54
C GLY A 154 -23.53 11.26 -5.20
N LEU A 155 -24.55 11.22 -4.33
CA LEU A 155 -24.46 11.77 -2.97
C LEU A 155 -23.34 11.11 -2.16
N TYR A 156 -23.21 9.78 -2.23
CA TYR A 156 -22.15 9.03 -1.57
C TYR A 156 -20.77 9.51 -2.02
N THR A 157 -20.56 9.64 -3.33
CA THR A 157 -19.28 10.08 -3.90
C THR A 157 -18.91 11.50 -3.47
N LEU A 158 -19.90 12.40 -3.39
CA LEU A 158 -19.68 13.78 -2.93
C LEU A 158 -19.48 13.91 -1.42
N SER A 159 -19.95 12.93 -0.64
CA SER A 159 -19.90 12.97 0.83
C SER A 159 -18.59 12.47 1.41
N PHE A 160 -17.81 11.68 0.64
CA PHE A 160 -16.56 11.12 1.11
C PHE A 160 -15.37 11.68 0.31
N PRO A 161 -14.27 12.08 0.98
CA PRO A 161 -13.08 12.56 0.30
C PRO A 161 -12.36 11.46 -0.49
N SER A 162 -12.61 10.20 -0.15
CA SER A 162 -12.13 9.02 -0.86
C SER A 162 -13.15 7.89 -0.75
N LEU A 163 -13.18 7.02 -1.76
CA LEU A 163 -14.05 5.83 -1.80
C LEU A 163 -13.40 4.59 -1.17
N THR A 164 -12.14 4.69 -0.73
CA THR A 164 -11.36 3.52 -0.28
C THR A 164 -10.98 3.56 1.20
N THR A 165 -11.41 4.57 1.95
CA THR A 165 -11.13 4.62 3.40
C THR A 165 -11.87 3.51 4.16
N PRO A 166 -11.41 3.11 5.36
CA PRO A 166 -12.10 2.12 6.18
C PRO A 166 -13.56 2.48 6.54
N ALA A 167 -13.86 3.79 6.59
CA ALA A 167 -15.22 4.28 6.87
C ALA A 167 -16.18 4.05 5.70
N ASN A 168 -15.67 3.82 4.50
CA ASN A 168 -16.48 3.51 3.34
C ASN A 168 -17.13 2.11 3.45
N ASN A 169 -18.13 1.84 2.62
CA ASN A 169 -18.81 0.55 2.55
C ASN A 169 -18.45 -0.15 1.25
N VAL A 170 -18.16 -1.46 1.28
CA VAL A 170 -17.70 -2.21 0.12
C VAL A 170 -18.66 -2.10 -1.08
N VAL A 171 -19.97 -2.21 -0.85
CA VAL A 171 -20.97 -2.14 -1.93
C VAL A 171 -21.05 -0.74 -2.50
N ALA A 172 -21.25 0.27 -1.65
CA ALA A 172 -21.37 1.65 -2.10
C ALA A 172 -20.12 2.14 -2.83
N SER A 173 -18.95 1.78 -2.31
CA SER A 173 -17.66 2.13 -2.89
C SER A 173 -17.42 1.43 -4.21
N THR A 174 -17.77 0.16 -4.33
CA THR A 174 -17.61 -0.58 -5.59
C THR A 174 -18.50 0.03 -6.67
N VAL A 175 -19.78 0.29 -6.35
CA VAL A 175 -20.72 0.90 -7.30
C VAL A 175 -20.29 2.31 -7.70
N ALA A 176 -19.83 3.13 -6.73
CA ALA A 176 -19.36 4.49 -6.99
C ALA A 176 -18.09 4.55 -7.85
N GLN A 177 -17.27 3.49 -7.84
CA GLN A 177 -16.07 3.41 -8.67
C GLN A 177 -16.35 2.99 -10.12
N VAL A 178 -17.51 2.36 -10.42
CA VAL A 178 -17.83 1.84 -11.77
C VAL A 178 -17.78 2.92 -12.86
N PRO A 179 -18.39 4.10 -12.72
CA PRO A 179 -18.31 5.13 -13.76
C PRO A 179 -16.86 5.53 -14.07
N GLY A 180 -16.04 5.72 -13.04
CA GLY A 180 -14.62 6.04 -13.20
C GLY A 180 -13.83 4.92 -13.87
N ALA A 181 -14.09 3.67 -13.49
CA ALA A 181 -13.45 2.49 -14.08
C ALA A 181 -13.89 2.23 -15.55
N LEU A 182 -15.12 2.58 -15.94
CA LEU A 182 -15.61 2.40 -17.32
C LEU A 182 -15.21 3.54 -18.25
N LEU A 183 -15.25 4.79 -17.77
CA LEU A 183 -14.88 5.96 -18.56
C LEU A 183 -13.36 6.12 -18.68
N ASN A 184 -12.61 5.56 -17.74
CA ASN A 184 -11.16 5.66 -17.71
C ASN A 184 -10.52 4.35 -17.22
N PRO A 185 -10.71 3.23 -17.95
CA PRO A 185 -10.27 1.89 -17.53
C PRO A 185 -8.75 1.79 -17.33
N VAL A 186 -8.01 2.75 -17.85
CA VAL A 186 -6.53 2.82 -17.84
C VAL A 186 -6.03 4.21 -17.41
N GLY A 187 -6.88 5.09 -16.86
CA GLY A 187 -6.40 6.38 -16.38
C GLY A 187 -6.07 7.43 -17.47
N THR A 188 -6.00 7.09 -18.75
CA THR A 188 -5.51 7.95 -19.85
C THR A 188 -6.27 9.27 -20.12
N ALA A 189 -7.50 9.48 -19.64
CA ALA A 189 -8.35 10.57 -20.13
C ALA A 189 -8.23 11.96 -19.47
N ILE A 190 -7.21 12.24 -18.64
CA ILE A 190 -6.99 13.59 -18.07
C ILE A 190 -5.52 14.01 -18.21
N GLY A 191 -5.22 14.75 -19.27
CA GLY A 191 -3.91 15.37 -19.54
C GLY A 191 -3.01 14.56 -20.47
N ASP A 192 -2.36 15.24 -21.41
CA ASP A 192 -1.38 14.64 -22.33
C ASP A 192 -0.07 14.39 -21.58
N GLU A 193 0.09 13.17 -21.07
CA GLU A 193 1.17 12.73 -20.17
C GLU A 193 2.56 12.83 -20.82
N THR A 194 2.61 12.62 -22.14
CA THR A 194 3.78 12.85 -22.98
C THR A 194 4.24 14.29 -22.90
N THR A 195 3.33 15.26 -22.95
CA THR A 195 3.67 16.68 -22.86
C THR A 195 4.28 17.03 -21.49
N GLU A 196 3.81 16.41 -20.40
CA GLU A 196 4.38 16.65 -19.08
C GLU A 196 5.79 16.07 -18.90
N LEU A 197 6.10 14.93 -19.52
CA LEU A 197 7.41 14.27 -19.46
C LEU A 197 8.39 14.80 -20.54
N SER A 198 7.90 15.36 -21.65
CA SER A 198 8.71 15.82 -22.78
C SER A 198 9.08 17.31 -22.76
N GLU A 199 8.37 18.15 -22.01
CA GLU A 199 8.63 19.60 -22.00
C GLU A 199 9.90 19.94 -21.19
N GLN A 200 10.85 20.67 -21.81
CA GLN A 200 12.09 21.10 -21.15
C GLN A 200 11.81 21.87 -19.85
N LEU A 201 12.28 21.31 -18.74
CA LEU A 201 12.07 21.76 -17.37
C LEU A 201 12.37 23.27 -17.19
N ASP A 202 13.44 23.74 -17.84
CA ASP A 202 13.96 25.11 -17.75
C ASP A 202 12.90 26.20 -17.98
N ARG A 203 11.89 25.95 -18.83
CA ARG A 203 10.83 26.92 -19.11
C ARG A 203 9.79 27.04 -17.99
N ARG A 204 9.58 25.97 -17.19
CA ARG A 204 8.56 25.93 -16.12
C ARG A 204 9.15 26.13 -14.71
N THR A 205 10.44 25.82 -14.50
CA THR A 205 11.09 25.89 -13.19
C THR A 205 11.95 27.13 -12.97
N ASN A 206 11.78 28.18 -13.78
CA ASN A 206 12.62 29.40 -13.74
C ASN A 206 12.77 30.03 -12.32
N PHE A 207 11.80 29.80 -11.43
CA PHE A 207 11.88 30.15 -10.00
C PHE A 207 12.97 29.38 -9.23
N PHE A 208 13.16 28.08 -9.50
CA PHE A 208 14.21 27.23 -8.91
C PHE A 208 15.59 27.43 -9.57
N HIS A 209 15.64 28.04 -10.75
CA HIS A 209 16.90 28.44 -11.40
C HIS A 209 17.43 29.80 -10.91
N GLN A 210 16.72 30.47 -9.99
CA GLN A 210 17.37 31.51 -9.18
C GLN A 210 18.41 30.81 -8.33
N GLN A 211 19.66 30.86 -8.79
CA GLN A 211 20.82 30.32 -8.09
C GLN A 211 20.87 30.90 -6.68
N THR A 212 20.29 30.19 -5.71
CA THR A 212 20.69 30.31 -4.32
C THR A 212 22.12 29.81 -4.29
N SER A 213 23.08 30.73 -4.16
CA SER A 213 24.53 30.52 -4.08
C SER A 213 24.91 29.03 -4.00
N ASN A 214 25.36 28.45 -5.13
CA ASN A 214 25.91 27.10 -5.15
C ASN A 214 27.10 27.06 -4.17
N PHE A 215 26.90 26.53 -2.98
CA PHE A 215 28.00 26.08 -2.15
C PHE A 215 28.61 24.88 -2.89
N GLN A 216 29.64 25.13 -3.68
CA GLN A 216 30.46 24.05 -4.22
C GLN A 216 31.19 23.42 -3.05
N ASN A 217 30.75 22.24 -2.64
CA ASN A 217 31.52 21.42 -1.73
C ASN A 217 32.68 20.81 -2.54
N PRO A 218 33.94 21.14 -2.25
CA PRO A 218 35.09 20.59 -2.99
C PRO A 218 35.21 19.08 -2.84
N GLU A 219 34.60 18.50 -1.79
CA GLU A 219 34.51 17.07 -1.55
C GLU A 219 33.02 16.67 -1.54
N PRO A 220 32.43 16.39 -2.72
CA PRO A 220 31.02 16.00 -2.80
C PRO A 220 30.76 14.76 -1.92
N PRO A 221 29.73 14.77 -1.05
CA PRO A 221 29.49 13.66 -0.15
C PRO A 221 28.84 12.49 -0.89
N ASN A 222 29.05 11.29 -0.35
CA ASN A 222 28.24 10.13 -0.66
C ASN A 222 26.79 10.34 -0.19
N VAL A 223 25.83 9.83 -0.95
CA VAL A 223 24.39 10.01 -0.67
C VAL A 223 23.69 8.65 -0.66
N LEU A 224 23.12 8.29 0.49
CA LEU A 224 22.29 7.09 0.66
C LEU A 224 20.83 7.49 0.85
N LEU A 225 19.96 7.00 -0.03
CA LEU A 225 18.50 7.10 0.09
C LEU A 225 17.93 5.74 0.51
N ILE A 226 17.47 5.64 1.76
CA ILE A 226 16.81 4.43 2.27
C ILE A 226 15.30 4.61 2.18
N MET A 227 14.66 3.84 1.30
CA MET A 227 13.21 3.72 1.25
C MET A 227 12.77 2.54 2.11
N ILE A 228 11.81 2.79 3.00
CA ILE A 228 11.26 1.76 3.88
C ILE A 228 9.80 1.51 3.50
N GLU A 229 9.50 0.29 3.07
CA GLU A 229 8.16 -0.11 2.62
C GLU A 229 7.16 -0.02 3.77
N GLY A 230 6.02 0.65 3.52
CA GLY A 230 4.94 0.79 4.50
C GLY A 230 5.25 1.62 5.76
N LEU A 231 6.41 2.29 5.88
CA LEU A 231 6.74 3.10 7.05
C LEU A 231 5.90 4.38 7.10
N SER A 232 5.09 4.51 8.15
CA SER A 232 4.37 5.76 8.45
C SER A 232 5.18 6.61 9.42
N GLY A 233 5.30 7.92 9.16
CA GLY A 233 5.87 8.86 10.13
C GLY A 233 5.14 8.83 11.47
N GLY A 234 3.85 8.46 11.48
CA GLY A 234 3.08 8.28 12.72
C GLY A 234 3.55 7.13 13.61
N TYR A 235 4.51 6.30 13.19
CA TYR A 235 5.13 5.28 14.05
C TYR A 235 6.29 5.83 14.90
N LEU A 236 6.75 7.05 14.62
CA LEU A 236 7.74 7.76 15.44
C LEU A 236 7.03 8.48 16.60
N PRO A 237 7.44 8.25 17.87
CA PRO A 237 6.76 8.82 19.04
C PRO A 237 6.59 10.35 19.02
N LYS A 238 7.59 11.12 18.59
CA LYS A 238 7.46 12.59 18.51
C LYS A 238 6.44 13.03 17.48
N VAL A 239 6.38 12.33 16.33
CA VAL A 239 5.42 12.64 15.25
C VAL A 239 4.01 12.23 15.66
N SER A 240 3.84 11.06 16.29
CA SER A 240 2.54 10.61 16.78
C SER A 240 2.00 11.55 17.86
N GLN A 241 2.84 11.97 18.81
CA GLN A 241 2.48 12.96 19.82
C GLN A 241 2.09 14.31 19.20
N TYR A 242 2.88 14.80 18.24
CA TYR A 242 2.63 16.08 17.55
C TYR A 242 1.25 16.11 16.85
N HIS A 243 0.84 14.99 16.26
CA HIS A 243 -0.44 14.86 15.54
C HIS A 243 -1.57 14.24 16.37
N ASN A 244 -1.35 14.01 17.68
CA ASN A 244 -2.30 13.33 18.57
C ASN A 244 -2.80 11.98 18.03
N LEU A 245 -1.85 11.18 17.51
CA LEU A 245 -2.10 9.84 16.95
C LEU A 245 -1.88 8.77 18.03
N GLN A 246 -2.57 7.65 17.88
CA GLN A 246 -2.42 6.46 18.73
C GLN A 246 -2.19 5.24 17.82
N PRO A 247 -0.99 5.11 17.21
CA PRO A 247 -0.68 4.01 16.30
C PRO A 247 -0.54 2.69 17.06
N ILE A 248 -0.82 1.57 16.39
CA ILE A 248 -0.55 0.22 16.93
C ILE A 248 0.97 -0.07 16.99
N VAL A 249 1.74 0.60 16.12
CA VAL A 249 3.20 0.47 16.03
C VAL A 249 3.84 1.73 16.61
N SER A 250 4.83 1.53 17.49
CA SER A 250 5.67 2.59 18.03
C SER A 250 7.14 2.17 17.92
N LEU A 251 7.96 3.00 17.27
CA LEU A 251 9.36 2.71 16.96
C LEU A 251 10.31 3.58 17.81
N ASN A 252 10.23 3.42 19.14
CA ASN A 252 11.06 4.17 20.09
C ASN A 252 12.56 3.99 19.84
N THR A 253 12.98 2.77 19.49
CA THR A 253 14.38 2.44 19.23
C THR A 253 14.89 3.16 17.99
N LEU A 254 14.10 3.20 16.91
CA LEU A 254 14.44 3.90 15.68
C LEU A 254 14.55 5.41 15.90
N GLU A 255 13.60 6.02 16.60
CA GLU A 255 13.64 7.46 16.92
C GLU A 255 14.85 7.81 17.80
N ALA A 256 15.19 6.95 18.76
CA ALA A 256 16.40 7.12 19.58
C ALA A 256 17.68 7.01 18.74
N THR A 257 17.72 6.12 17.74
CA THR A 257 18.83 6.04 16.78
C THR A 257 18.92 7.33 15.95
N PHE A 258 17.80 7.83 15.43
CA PHE A 258 17.78 9.10 14.70
C PHE A 258 18.32 10.26 15.55
N ASP A 259 17.89 10.38 16.80
CA ASP A 259 18.40 11.40 17.72
C ASP A 259 19.91 11.24 17.99
N ALA A 260 20.38 10.00 18.21
CA ALA A 260 21.79 9.72 18.51
C ALA A 260 22.74 10.08 17.37
N PHE A 261 22.31 9.90 16.12
CA PHE A 261 23.10 10.20 14.92
C PHE A 261 22.78 11.58 14.31
N GLY A 262 21.93 12.38 14.96
CA GLY A 262 21.63 13.74 14.53
C GLY A 262 20.74 13.82 13.28
N PHE A 263 19.96 12.77 12.99
CA PHE A 263 18.96 12.81 11.92
C PHE A 263 17.89 13.87 12.23
N ARG A 264 17.47 14.56 11.17
CA ARG A 264 16.36 15.52 11.26
C ARG A 264 15.05 14.86 10.87
N VAL A 265 14.14 14.75 11.83
CA VAL A 265 12.76 14.31 11.59
C VAL A 265 11.89 15.51 11.22
N TYR A 266 11.14 15.39 10.13
CA TYR A 266 10.18 16.41 9.69
C TYR A 266 8.76 15.91 9.95
N ASN A 267 8.07 16.52 10.91
CA ASN A 267 6.75 16.05 11.37
C ASN A 267 5.63 16.17 10.31
N ASN A 268 5.82 17.03 9.30
CA ASN A 268 4.80 17.37 8.30
C ASN A 268 5.25 16.96 6.88
N VAL A 269 5.71 15.72 6.73
CA VAL A 269 6.00 15.10 5.43
C VAL A 269 4.88 14.14 5.08
N LEU A 270 4.35 14.28 3.88
CA LEU A 270 3.28 13.42 3.36
C LEU A 270 3.82 12.60 2.19
N SER A 271 3.55 11.30 2.20
CA SER A 271 3.67 10.53 0.97
C SER A 271 2.59 11.02 -0.01
N MET A 272 2.99 11.28 -1.25
CA MET A 272 2.07 11.83 -2.25
C MET A 272 0.97 10.83 -2.61
N GLU A 273 1.27 9.54 -2.54
CA GLU A 273 0.36 8.45 -2.88
C GLU A 273 0.76 7.14 -2.18
N ARG A 274 -0.15 6.16 -2.19
CA ARG A 274 -0.03 4.91 -1.39
C ARG A 274 0.37 3.70 -2.25
N GLN A 275 1.46 3.80 -3.01
CA GLN A 275 2.08 2.70 -3.74
C GLN A 275 3.58 2.95 -3.92
N THR A 276 4.39 1.88 -3.89
CA THR A 276 5.85 1.94 -4.00
C THR A 276 6.30 2.67 -5.27
N ASP A 277 5.80 2.29 -6.45
CA ASP A 277 6.16 2.93 -7.73
C ASP A 277 5.92 4.44 -7.73
N ARG A 278 4.81 4.89 -7.14
CA ARG A 278 4.47 6.31 -7.04
C ARG A 278 5.40 7.07 -6.11
N GLY A 279 5.72 6.47 -4.96
CA GLY A 279 6.67 7.04 -4.00
C GLY A 279 8.07 7.10 -4.59
N THR A 280 8.53 6.00 -5.18
CA THR A 280 9.84 5.90 -5.84
C THR A 280 9.99 6.94 -6.95
N PHE A 281 9.03 7.04 -7.88
CA PHE A 281 9.07 8.05 -8.93
C PHE A 281 9.15 9.48 -8.37
N ALA A 282 8.35 9.79 -7.35
CA ALA A 282 8.35 11.11 -6.74
C ALA A 282 9.67 11.44 -6.03
N LEU A 283 10.27 10.47 -5.33
CA LEU A 283 11.54 10.62 -4.62
C LEU A 283 12.71 10.81 -5.59
N VAL A 284 12.82 9.96 -6.61
CA VAL A 284 13.99 9.94 -7.49
C VAL A 284 13.88 10.97 -8.62
N CYS A 285 12.67 11.37 -9.03
CA CYS A 285 12.49 12.34 -10.10
C CYS A 285 11.99 13.72 -9.63
N GLY A 286 11.63 13.88 -8.34
CA GLY A 286 11.16 15.16 -7.81
C GLY A 286 9.84 15.63 -8.42
N ARG A 287 9.00 14.71 -8.89
CA ARG A 287 7.75 15.01 -9.61
C ARG A 287 6.54 14.35 -8.96
N TYR A 288 5.38 14.99 -9.07
CA TYR A 288 4.14 14.37 -8.60
C TYR A 288 3.88 13.03 -9.31
N PRO A 289 3.43 12.00 -8.58
CA PRO A 289 2.93 10.78 -9.20
C PRO A 289 1.53 11.01 -9.79
N ASP A 290 0.95 9.98 -10.43
CA ASP A 290 -0.45 10.02 -10.83
C ASP A 290 -1.39 9.99 -9.61
N LEU A 291 -1.89 11.16 -9.21
CA LEU A 291 -2.74 11.31 -8.01
C LEU A 291 -4.18 10.80 -8.18
N ARG A 292 -4.68 10.70 -9.41
CA ARG A 292 -6.11 10.39 -9.67
C ARG A 292 -6.36 9.16 -10.53
N ARG A 293 -5.30 8.62 -11.11
CA ARG A 293 -5.31 7.61 -12.17
C ARG A 293 -4.40 6.46 -11.76
N ALA A 294 -4.39 5.35 -12.48
CA ALA A 294 -3.35 4.34 -12.29
C ALA A 294 -1.96 4.96 -12.54
N SER A 295 -0.92 4.42 -11.90
CA SER A 295 0.45 4.91 -12.09
C SER A 295 1.00 4.36 -13.40
N GLU A 296 1.25 5.23 -14.38
CA GLU A 296 1.81 4.83 -15.68
C GLU A 296 3.20 5.42 -15.93
N LYS A 297 3.67 6.36 -15.11
CA LYS A 297 4.92 7.09 -15.37
C LYS A 297 6.17 6.21 -15.52
N MET A 298 6.36 5.25 -14.60
CA MET A 298 7.49 4.32 -14.69
C MET A 298 7.36 3.40 -15.89
N LEU A 299 6.14 2.96 -16.21
CA LEU A 299 5.84 2.13 -17.38
C LEU A 299 6.09 2.90 -18.68
N ALA A 300 5.63 4.15 -18.78
CA ALA A 300 5.83 5.01 -19.94
C ALA A 300 7.31 5.24 -20.24
N VAL A 301 8.13 5.45 -19.21
CA VAL A 301 9.59 5.53 -19.35
C VAL A 301 10.18 4.18 -19.78
N ALA A 302 9.78 3.08 -19.15
CA ALA A 302 10.24 1.74 -19.51
C ALA A 302 9.94 1.38 -20.98
N GLU A 303 8.76 1.76 -21.47
CA GLU A 303 8.27 1.55 -22.84
C GLU A 303 8.72 2.63 -23.84
N ASP A 304 9.66 3.49 -23.48
CA ASP A 304 10.20 4.55 -24.35
C ASP A 304 9.16 5.59 -24.83
N LYS A 305 8.04 5.71 -24.10
CA LYS A 305 6.99 6.71 -24.35
C LYS A 305 7.27 8.04 -23.66
N ALA A 306 8.27 8.09 -22.77
CA ALA A 306 8.63 9.27 -22.00
C ALA A 306 10.12 9.29 -21.63
N ASN A 307 10.71 10.49 -21.60
CA ASN A 307 12.08 10.68 -21.12
C ASN A 307 12.06 11.06 -19.63
N PRO A 308 12.77 10.33 -18.77
CA PRO A 308 12.87 10.67 -17.37
C PRO A 308 13.82 11.87 -17.17
N ASP A 309 13.45 12.78 -16.28
CA ASP A 309 14.35 13.79 -15.72
C ASP A 309 14.45 13.54 -14.21
N CYS A 310 15.50 12.84 -13.78
CA CYS A 310 15.61 12.31 -12.43
C CYS A 310 16.97 12.61 -11.80
N LEU A 311 16.99 12.67 -10.46
CA LEU A 311 18.17 12.90 -9.63
C LEU A 311 19.36 11.97 -9.96
N PRO A 312 19.19 10.64 -10.12
CA PRO A 312 20.30 9.75 -10.45
C PRO A 312 21.07 10.16 -11.70
N GLU A 313 20.40 10.43 -12.83
CA GLU A 313 21.09 10.90 -14.05
C GLU A 313 21.83 12.23 -13.82
N LYS A 314 21.24 13.15 -13.05
CA LYS A 314 21.91 14.43 -12.73
C LYS A 314 23.16 14.22 -11.89
N LEU A 315 23.12 13.33 -10.89
CA LEU A 315 24.28 13.01 -10.05
C LEU A 315 25.35 12.26 -10.83
N LYS A 316 24.95 11.31 -11.69
CA LYS A 316 25.85 10.63 -12.63
C LYS A 316 26.58 11.61 -13.53
N ALA A 317 25.88 12.61 -14.07
CA ALA A 317 26.50 13.69 -14.86
C ALA A 317 27.48 14.58 -14.04
N GLN A 318 27.42 14.54 -12.70
CA GLN A 318 28.37 15.17 -11.79
C GLN A 318 29.48 14.22 -11.30
N GLY A 319 29.59 13.01 -11.88
CA GLY A 319 30.63 12.03 -11.57
C GLY A 319 30.31 11.10 -10.39
N TYR A 320 29.05 11.00 -9.98
CA TYR A 320 28.63 10.01 -8.99
C TYR A 320 28.48 8.63 -9.64
N THR A 321 28.95 7.58 -8.96
CA THR A 321 28.51 6.20 -9.22
C THR A 321 27.10 6.02 -8.70
N THR A 322 26.18 5.49 -9.51
CA THR A 322 24.76 5.41 -9.15
C THR A 322 24.25 3.98 -9.04
N ALA A 323 23.56 3.65 -7.95
CA ALA A 323 22.98 2.31 -7.76
C ALA A 323 21.56 2.30 -7.18
N TYR A 324 20.77 1.33 -7.62
CA TYR A 324 19.45 1.01 -7.09
C TYR A 324 19.40 -0.46 -6.66
N TRP A 325 19.20 -0.70 -5.37
CA TRP A 325 19.17 -2.05 -4.79
C TRP A 325 17.86 -2.25 -4.04
N GLN A 326 17.16 -3.35 -4.28
CA GLN A 326 15.93 -3.63 -3.54
C GLN A 326 15.84 -5.09 -3.13
N ALA A 327 15.10 -5.35 -2.06
CA ALA A 327 14.87 -6.71 -1.60
C ALA A 327 13.87 -7.48 -2.49
N ALA A 328 13.00 -6.79 -3.24
CA ALA A 328 12.02 -7.43 -4.12
C ALA A 328 12.58 -7.78 -5.52
N PRO A 329 11.97 -8.71 -6.29
CA PRO A 329 12.36 -8.97 -7.68
C PRO A 329 12.39 -7.69 -8.51
N ILE A 330 13.49 -7.45 -9.23
CA ILE A 330 13.72 -6.16 -9.89
C ILE A 330 12.70 -5.83 -11.00
N GLU A 331 12.12 -6.85 -11.63
CA GLU A 331 11.13 -6.69 -12.68
C GLU A 331 9.78 -6.13 -12.17
N TYR A 332 9.50 -6.26 -10.87
CA TYR A 332 8.22 -5.84 -10.32
C TYR A 332 8.03 -4.33 -10.43
N MET A 333 6.93 -3.92 -11.06
CA MET A 333 6.63 -2.53 -11.45
C MET A 333 7.61 -1.94 -12.48
N LYS A 334 8.22 -2.79 -13.33
CA LYS A 334 9.13 -2.39 -14.42
C LYS A 334 10.36 -1.61 -13.95
N LYS A 335 10.86 -1.90 -12.75
CA LYS A 335 12.03 -1.19 -12.20
C LYS A 335 13.33 -1.60 -12.92
N ASP A 336 13.41 -2.85 -13.39
CA ASP A 336 14.44 -3.36 -14.30
C ASP A 336 14.69 -2.44 -15.51
N GLN A 337 13.62 -1.86 -16.07
CA GLN A 337 13.71 -0.99 -17.25
C GLN A 337 13.71 0.50 -16.89
N PHE A 338 12.93 0.90 -15.88
CA PHE A 338 12.85 2.29 -15.46
C PHE A 338 14.15 2.78 -14.82
N MET A 339 14.75 2.01 -13.90
CA MET A 339 15.89 2.49 -13.11
C MET A 339 17.12 2.81 -13.97
N PRO A 340 17.52 1.97 -14.94
CA PRO A 340 18.62 2.32 -15.84
C PRO A 340 18.34 3.59 -16.64
N ARG A 341 17.09 3.76 -17.13
CA ARG A 341 16.68 4.95 -17.88
C ARG A 341 16.65 6.21 -17.01
N ALA A 342 16.35 6.08 -15.72
CA ALA A 342 16.38 7.18 -14.76
C ALA A 342 17.81 7.64 -14.42
N GLY A 343 18.83 6.84 -14.79
CA GLY A 343 20.25 7.17 -14.63
C GLY A 343 21.00 6.33 -13.61
N TYR A 344 20.43 5.22 -13.12
CA TYR A 344 21.16 4.26 -12.28
C TYR A 344 22.04 3.33 -13.12
N GLU A 345 23.28 3.11 -12.70
CA GLU A 345 24.24 2.25 -13.40
C GLU A 345 24.21 0.81 -12.91
N SER A 346 24.06 0.61 -11.60
CA SER A 346 23.90 -0.72 -10.99
C SER A 346 22.47 -0.89 -10.48
N VAL A 347 21.75 -1.87 -11.00
CA VAL A 347 20.34 -2.11 -10.66
C VAL A 347 20.16 -3.58 -10.33
N THR A 348 19.79 -3.88 -9.08
CA THR A 348 19.58 -5.27 -8.63
C THR A 348 18.39 -5.38 -7.69
N GLY A 349 17.72 -6.52 -7.75
CA GLY A 349 16.63 -6.93 -6.86
C GLY A 349 16.96 -8.20 -6.09
N ALA A 350 15.91 -8.90 -5.66
CA ALA A 350 15.96 -10.16 -4.92
C ALA A 350 16.93 -11.19 -5.53
N GLU A 351 17.05 -11.24 -6.86
CA GLU A 351 17.90 -12.17 -7.59
C GLU A 351 19.41 -12.03 -7.29
N ALA A 352 19.83 -10.88 -6.77
CA ALA A 352 21.23 -10.65 -6.41
C ALA A 352 21.57 -11.10 -4.97
N PHE A 353 20.58 -11.55 -4.20
CA PHE A 353 20.73 -12.08 -2.85
C PHE A 353 20.72 -13.62 -2.95
N ALA A 354 21.90 -14.19 -3.13
CA ALA A 354 22.10 -15.60 -3.48
C ALA A 354 21.73 -16.56 -2.34
N HIS A 355 20.53 -17.15 -2.42
CA HIS A 355 20.23 -18.57 -2.20
C HIS A 355 18.88 -18.84 -2.90
N GLU A 356 18.92 -19.24 -4.18
CA GLU A 356 17.74 -19.52 -5.03
C GLU A 356 16.74 -20.53 -4.41
N GLN A 357 17.15 -21.26 -3.38
CA GLN A 357 16.37 -22.30 -2.72
C GLN A 357 15.59 -21.81 -1.48
N GLU A 358 15.73 -20.54 -1.06
CA GLU A 358 15.16 -20.03 0.20
C GLU A 358 14.28 -18.77 0.08
N GLN A 359 14.04 -18.24 -1.13
CA GLN A 359 13.21 -17.05 -1.28
C GLN A 359 11.71 -17.38 -1.22
N GLU A 360 11.18 -17.57 -0.01
CA GLU A 360 9.74 -17.53 0.25
C GLU A 360 9.23 -16.08 0.27
N GLY A 361 8.14 -15.81 -0.45
CA GLY A 361 7.48 -14.50 -0.45
C GLY A 361 8.13 -13.50 -1.41
N TRP A 362 8.43 -12.30 -0.91
CA TRP A 362 8.86 -11.17 -1.74
C TRP A 362 10.37 -11.03 -1.92
N GLY A 363 11.21 -11.73 -1.16
CA GLY A 363 12.66 -11.54 -1.16
C GLY A 363 13.27 -11.74 0.23
N PRO A 364 14.57 -11.44 0.44
CA PRO A 364 15.21 -11.60 1.74
C PRO A 364 14.54 -10.72 2.82
N PRO A 365 14.46 -11.20 4.07
CA PRO A 365 13.97 -10.40 5.18
C PRO A 365 14.99 -9.30 5.55
N ASP A 366 14.53 -8.27 6.26
CA ASP A 366 15.34 -7.10 6.60
C ASP A 366 16.65 -7.41 7.36
N PRO A 367 16.71 -8.40 8.29
CA PRO A 367 17.97 -8.82 8.92
C PRO A 367 19.01 -9.41 7.98
N THR A 368 18.61 -9.85 6.79
CA THR A 368 19.53 -10.32 5.73
C THR A 368 19.83 -9.21 4.74
N PHE A 369 18.82 -8.42 4.38
CA PHE A 369 18.93 -7.38 3.37
C PHE A 369 19.87 -6.24 3.79
N PHE A 370 19.69 -5.66 4.98
CA PHE A 370 20.47 -4.48 5.37
C PHE A 370 21.98 -4.76 5.56
N PRO A 371 22.40 -5.91 6.14
CA PRO A 371 23.82 -6.26 6.17
C PRO A 371 24.47 -6.40 4.79
N ASP A 372 23.79 -7.02 3.80
CA ASP A 372 24.29 -7.10 2.42
C ASP A 372 24.44 -5.71 1.79
N ILE A 373 23.45 -4.82 2.00
CA ILE A 373 23.55 -3.43 1.55
C ILE A 373 24.77 -2.74 2.18
N ALA A 374 25.03 -2.99 3.46
CA ALA A 374 26.16 -2.40 4.16
C ALA A 374 27.52 -2.91 3.63
N GLU A 375 27.62 -4.19 3.30
CA GLU A 375 28.80 -4.79 2.63
C GLU A 375 29.05 -4.14 1.27
N ARG A 376 28.02 -4.08 0.42
CA ARG A 376 28.10 -3.43 -0.92
C ARG A 376 28.45 -1.95 -0.84
N LEU A 377 27.95 -1.23 0.17
CA LEU A 377 28.34 0.16 0.41
C LEU A 377 29.82 0.26 0.78
N GLY A 378 30.35 -0.67 1.58
CA GLY A 378 31.78 -0.74 1.90
C GLY A 378 32.65 -0.97 0.66
N GLU A 379 32.20 -1.83 -0.25
CA GLU A 379 32.86 -2.02 -1.54
C GLU A 379 32.85 -0.73 -2.39
N LEU A 380 31.73 -0.03 -2.47
CA LEU A 380 31.63 1.24 -3.20
C LEU A 380 32.48 2.35 -2.57
N ASP A 381 32.55 2.42 -1.24
CA ASP A 381 33.34 3.43 -0.52
C ASP A 381 34.85 3.26 -0.76
N SER A 382 35.29 2.06 -1.14
CA SER A 382 36.68 1.78 -1.53
C SER A 382 37.04 2.27 -2.94
N GLN A 383 36.05 2.66 -3.75
CA GLN A 383 36.23 3.16 -5.11
C GLN A 383 36.40 4.69 -5.15
N PRO A 384 37.12 5.24 -6.14
CA PRO A 384 37.28 6.68 -6.27
C PRO A 384 35.99 7.37 -6.73
N GLY A 385 35.73 8.55 -6.16
CA GLY A 385 34.58 9.38 -6.50
C GLY A 385 33.39 9.17 -5.57
N PRO A 386 32.40 10.08 -5.60
CA PRO A 386 31.24 9.95 -4.75
C PRO A 386 30.25 8.91 -5.31
N TRP A 387 29.40 8.36 -4.45
CA TRP A 387 28.33 7.47 -4.86
C TRP A 387 26.94 7.95 -4.41
N PHE A 388 25.93 7.57 -5.19
CA PHE A 388 24.52 7.75 -4.87
C PHE A 388 23.80 6.40 -4.94
N VAL A 389 23.35 5.92 -3.79
CA VAL A 389 22.66 4.63 -3.68
C VAL A 389 21.23 4.86 -3.19
N THR A 390 20.28 4.25 -3.87
CA THR A 390 18.90 4.12 -3.40
C THR A 390 18.63 2.66 -3.04
N THR A 391 18.14 2.43 -1.83
CA THR A 391 17.78 1.09 -1.34
C THR A 391 16.31 0.99 -0.96
N LEU A 392 15.68 -0.17 -1.16
CA LEU A 392 14.29 -0.46 -0.78
C LEU A 392 14.15 -1.84 -0.16
N ASN A 393 13.76 -1.89 1.12
CA ASN A 393 13.46 -3.15 1.81
C ASN A 393 12.11 -3.75 1.39
N VAL A 394 11.84 -4.99 1.81
CA VAL A 394 10.53 -5.64 1.57
C VAL A 394 10.01 -6.45 2.76
N GLY A 395 10.79 -6.65 3.83
CA GLY A 395 10.35 -7.42 5.00
C GLY A 395 9.13 -6.83 5.72
N THR A 396 8.93 -5.52 5.58
CA THR A 396 7.74 -4.80 6.09
C THR A 396 6.52 -4.86 5.15
N HIS A 397 6.63 -5.50 3.99
CA HIS A 397 5.51 -5.74 3.09
C HIS A 397 4.75 -7.00 3.50
N HIS A 398 3.43 -7.00 3.40
CA HIS A 398 2.62 -8.21 3.62
C HIS A 398 3.10 -9.39 2.73
N PRO A 399 3.17 -10.62 3.24
CA PRO A 399 2.65 -11.11 4.53
C PRO A 399 3.57 -10.90 5.75
N PHE A 400 4.59 -10.04 5.66
CA PHE A 400 5.52 -9.67 6.73
C PHE A 400 6.53 -10.77 7.08
N ASN A 401 7.31 -11.21 6.08
CA ASN A 401 8.41 -12.15 6.31
C ASN A 401 9.56 -11.44 7.04
N ILE A 402 9.79 -11.80 8.30
CA ILE A 402 10.83 -11.23 9.15
C ILE A 402 12.07 -12.12 9.30
N GLY A 403 12.04 -13.34 8.74
CA GLY A 403 13.10 -14.33 8.89
C GLY A 403 13.01 -15.14 10.19
N THR A 404 13.45 -16.40 10.13
CA THR A 404 13.32 -17.38 11.23
C THR A 404 14.10 -17.01 12.49
N GLU A 405 15.29 -16.41 12.35
CA GLU A 405 16.08 -15.96 13.50
C GLU A 405 15.34 -14.84 14.26
N ALA A 406 14.82 -13.84 13.55
CA ALA A 406 14.07 -12.75 14.17
C ALA A 406 12.76 -13.24 14.82
N GLU A 407 12.09 -14.23 14.22
CA GLU A 407 10.93 -14.89 14.85
C GLU A 407 11.30 -15.50 16.20
N GLN A 408 12.40 -16.27 16.24
CA GLN A 408 12.88 -16.93 17.46
C GLN A 408 13.32 -15.93 18.54
N GLU A 409 14.00 -14.85 18.14
CA GLU A 409 14.43 -13.79 19.06
C GLU A 409 13.21 -13.12 19.72
N LEU A 410 12.21 -12.73 18.93
CA LEU A 410 10.99 -12.11 19.45
C LEU A 410 10.19 -13.07 20.34
N GLU A 411 10.11 -14.35 19.98
CA GLU A 411 9.46 -15.37 20.83
C GLU A 411 10.19 -15.56 22.17
N ALA A 412 11.53 -15.56 22.16
CA ALA A 412 12.33 -15.66 23.36
C ALA A 412 12.23 -14.40 24.25
N GLU A 413 12.08 -13.21 23.66
CA GLU A 413 11.80 -11.98 24.40
C GLU A 413 10.40 -11.98 25.03
N GLN A 414 9.39 -12.40 24.26
CA GLN A 414 8.02 -12.53 24.75
C GLN A 414 7.92 -13.55 25.89
N ALA A 415 8.67 -14.65 25.84
CA ALA A 415 8.71 -15.65 26.92
C ALA A 415 9.34 -15.12 28.22
N LYS A 416 10.15 -14.05 28.15
CA LYS A 416 10.79 -13.40 29.32
C LYS A 416 9.93 -12.29 29.93
N GLN A 417 8.93 -11.82 29.21
CA GLN A 417 7.99 -10.78 29.65
C GLN A 417 6.73 -11.45 30.21
N SER A 418 6.16 -10.92 31.30
CA SER A 418 4.79 -11.26 31.70
C SER A 418 3.85 -10.97 30.53
N PRO A 419 2.74 -11.70 30.31
CA PRO A 419 1.88 -11.49 29.15
C PRO A 419 1.52 -10.00 29.02
N ASP A 420 2.08 -9.36 28.00
CA ASP A 420 1.91 -7.92 27.78
C ASP A 420 0.42 -7.63 27.56
N GLU A 421 -0.16 -6.80 28.42
CA GLU A 421 -1.51 -6.23 28.22
C GLU A 421 -1.64 -5.53 26.85
N GLU A 422 -0.52 -5.09 26.26
CA GLU A 422 -0.44 -4.29 25.03
C GLU A 422 -0.69 -5.08 23.73
N THR A 423 -0.58 -6.42 23.75
CA THR A 423 -0.85 -7.26 22.56
C THR A 423 -2.12 -8.10 22.68
N THR A 424 -2.68 -8.23 23.88
CA THR A 424 -3.97 -8.91 24.11
C THR A 424 -5.10 -8.23 23.33
N GLY A 425 -5.60 -8.93 22.30
CA GLY A 425 -6.77 -8.49 21.53
C GLY A 425 -6.46 -7.86 20.17
N LEU A 426 -5.19 -7.69 19.78
CA LEU A 426 -4.84 -7.26 18.42
C LEU A 426 -5.01 -8.42 17.42
N PRO A 427 -5.59 -8.18 16.23
CA PRO A 427 -5.64 -9.19 15.18
C PRO A 427 -4.24 -9.61 14.71
N ALA A 428 -4.09 -10.89 14.36
CA ALA A 428 -2.80 -11.50 14.00
C ALA A 428 -2.03 -10.70 12.92
N ALA A 429 -2.74 -10.10 11.96
CA ALA A 429 -2.12 -9.29 10.93
C ALA A 429 -1.49 -7.99 11.45
N GLN A 430 -2.10 -7.35 12.45
CA GLN A 430 -1.54 -6.15 13.07
C GLN A 430 -0.36 -6.51 13.97
N VAL A 431 -0.39 -7.66 14.62
CA VAL A 431 0.77 -8.21 15.35
C VAL A 431 1.93 -8.48 14.40
N ALA A 432 1.68 -9.15 13.27
CA ALA A 432 2.70 -9.41 12.25
C ALA A 432 3.32 -8.10 11.71
N ARG A 433 2.49 -7.09 11.41
CA ARG A 433 2.97 -5.75 11.03
C ARG A 433 3.83 -5.11 12.12
N LYS A 434 3.40 -5.14 13.39
CA LYS A 434 4.16 -4.59 14.52
C LYS A 434 5.52 -5.28 14.63
N LYS A 435 5.56 -6.61 14.56
CA LYS A 435 6.80 -7.39 14.56
C LYS A 435 7.72 -7.00 13.41
N ALA A 436 7.22 -6.94 12.18
CA ALA A 436 8.04 -6.56 11.02
C ALA A 436 8.61 -5.14 11.10
N MET A 437 7.83 -4.16 11.56
CA MET A 437 8.34 -2.80 11.75
C MET A 437 9.40 -2.72 12.86
N VAL A 438 9.27 -3.52 13.92
CA VAL A 438 10.28 -3.61 14.99
C VAL A 438 11.56 -4.28 14.48
N VAL A 439 11.43 -5.40 13.76
CA VAL A 439 12.59 -6.10 13.16
C VAL A 439 13.30 -5.19 12.18
N MET A 440 12.58 -4.53 11.27
CA MET A 440 13.13 -3.53 10.35
C MET A 440 13.90 -2.44 11.11
N ALA A 441 13.29 -1.87 12.15
CA ALA A 441 13.91 -0.83 12.97
C ALA A 441 15.21 -1.31 13.64
N ASN A 442 15.28 -2.59 14.04
CA ASN A 442 16.48 -3.19 14.59
C ASN A 442 17.53 -3.48 13.50
N SER A 443 17.12 -3.91 12.30
CA SER A 443 18.03 -4.20 11.18
C SER A 443 18.69 -2.94 10.60
N VAL A 444 18.04 -1.78 10.69
CA VAL A 444 18.66 -0.48 10.38
C VAL A 444 19.36 0.14 11.59
N ASN A 445 19.29 -0.49 12.76
CA ASN A 445 19.94 0.02 13.96
C ASN A 445 21.37 -0.51 14.02
N PRO A 446 22.37 0.38 14.03
CA PRO A 446 23.78 -0.02 14.08
C PRO A 446 24.14 -1.04 15.19
N LYS A 447 23.47 -0.97 16.36
CA LYS A 447 23.88 -1.66 17.59
C LYS A 447 23.91 -3.20 17.56
N GLN A 448 23.38 -3.87 16.54
CA GLN A 448 23.37 -5.33 16.48
C GLN A 448 24.64 -5.86 15.78
N LYS A 449 25.69 -6.04 16.59
CA LYS A 449 26.97 -6.69 16.26
C LYS A 449 27.68 -6.05 15.05
N CYS A 450 28.74 -5.30 15.35
CA CYS A 450 29.77 -4.94 14.40
C CYS A 450 30.93 -5.97 14.51
N PRO A 451 30.85 -7.19 13.92
CA PRO A 451 32.03 -8.00 13.72
C PRO A 451 32.68 -7.54 12.42
N LEU A 452 33.96 -7.18 12.47
CA LEU A 452 34.96 -7.31 11.39
C LEU A 452 35.65 -6.07 10.82
N LEU A 453 35.38 -4.83 11.22
CA LEU A 453 36.18 -3.70 10.73
C LEU A 453 36.69 -2.79 11.84
N SER A 454 38.00 -2.53 11.85
CA SER A 454 38.61 -1.61 12.79
C SER A 454 38.10 -0.19 12.51
N HIS A 455 37.64 0.52 13.55
CA HIS A 455 37.04 1.86 13.45
C HIS A 455 37.89 2.92 12.72
N SER A 456 39.16 2.65 12.41
CA SER A 456 40.06 3.58 11.72
C SER A 456 39.94 3.59 10.19
N GLU A 457 39.17 2.70 9.57
CA GLU A 457 39.08 2.57 8.10
C GLU A 457 37.69 2.85 7.51
N MET A 458 36.67 3.15 8.34
CA MET A 458 35.29 3.34 7.87
C MET A 458 34.90 4.82 7.76
N SER A 459 34.27 5.20 6.64
CA SER A 459 33.58 6.47 6.50
C SER A 459 32.52 6.66 7.60
N PRO A 460 32.27 7.89 8.11
CA PRO A 460 31.21 8.16 9.08
C PRO A 460 29.82 7.68 8.63
N LEU A 461 29.55 7.71 7.32
CA LEU A 461 28.30 7.22 6.74
C LEU A 461 28.23 5.69 6.80
N LEU A 462 29.35 5.02 6.52
CA LEU A 462 29.45 3.56 6.61
C LEU A 462 29.35 3.11 8.07
N ALA A 463 29.96 3.83 9.02
CA ALA A 463 29.80 3.59 10.46
C ALA A 463 28.35 3.76 10.94
N GLN A 464 27.59 4.70 10.37
CA GLN A 464 26.17 4.90 10.69
C GLN A 464 25.27 3.78 10.16
N VAL A 465 25.65 3.15 9.05
CA VAL A 465 24.87 2.08 8.41
C VAL A 465 25.29 0.69 8.91
N VAL A 466 26.55 0.51 9.32
CA VAL A 466 27.14 -0.79 9.68
C VAL A 466 27.17 -1.08 11.20
N CYS A 467 27.23 -0.10 12.13
CA CYS A 467 27.95 -0.32 13.42
C CYS A 467 27.36 0.20 14.77
#